data_AF-A0A938FHL5-F1
#
_entry.id   AF-A0A938FHL5-F1
#
_cell.length_a   1.000
_cell.length_b   1.000
_cell.length_c   1.000
_cell.angle_alpha   90.00
_cell.angle_beta   90.00
_cell.angle_gamma   90.00
#
_symmetry.space_group_name_H-M   'P 1'
#
loop_
_entity.id
_entity.type
_entity.pdbx_description
1 polymer ?
#
loop_
_entity_poly.entity_id
_entity_poly.type
_entity_poly.pdbx_seq_one_letter_code
_entity_poly.pdbx_strand_id
1 'polypeptide(L)'
;MRAEPTGISGSWVIHPALHPDDRGVFLESFTQRKLLELTGREMPVAQQNISVSKQGTIRGIHYAITPPGQAKFVTCVAGRALDVVVDIRLGSQTFGQYRAFEIGAADHTCLFLAEGLGHAFMALTEEVTMCYLTSTPFDPNREFGINVYDSQIKIEWPRHIEHLLSPKDAEAPSLQEMSDRGLLPLS
;
A
#
# COMPACT_ATOMS: atom_id res chain seq x y z
N MET A 1 6.07 17.84 7.70
CA MET A 1 6.08 16.52 7.04
C MET A 1 7.50 15.99 7.03
N ARG A 2 7.69 14.70 7.33
CA ARG A 2 8.98 13.98 7.19
C ARG A 2 8.72 12.66 6.47
N ALA A 3 9.75 12.10 5.83
CA ALA A 3 9.67 10.80 5.17
C ALA A 3 10.85 9.91 5.56
N GLU A 4 10.59 8.62 5.68
CA GLU A 4 11.56 7.60 6.10
C GLU A 4 11.47 6.43 5.10
N PRO A 5 12.59 6.00 4.47
CA PRO A 5 12.57 4.83 3.60
C PRO A 5 12.14 3.58 4.38
N THR A 6 11.31 2.73 3.78
CA THR A 6 10.83 1.50 4.44
C THR A 6 11.90 0.41 4.53
N GLY A 7 12.98 0.54 3.74
CA GLY A 7 13.94 -0.52 3.44
C GLY A 7 13.61 -1.30 2.16
N ILE A 8 12.45 -1.06 1.53
CA ILE A 8 12.15 -1.51 0.16
C ILE A 8 12.30 -0.30 -0.77
N SER A 9 13.24 -0.39 -1.72
CA SER A 9 13.56 0.72 -2.62
C SER A 9 12.33 1.20 -3.38
N GLY A 10 12.06 2.50 -3.36
CA GLY A 10 10.86 3.08 -3.98
C GLY A 10 9.64 3.15 -3.06
N SER A 11 9.81 2.94 -1.75
CA SER A 11 8.73 3.16 -0.79
C SER A 11 9.17 3.90 0.48
N TRP A 12 8.25 4.69 1.03
CA TRP A 12 8.47 5.57 2.19
C TRP A 12 7.28 5.55 3.14
N VAL A 13 7.57 5.63 4.43
CA VAL A 13 6.61 6.07 5.45
C VAL A 13 6.69 7.59 5.51
N ILE A 14 5.54 8.26 5.47
CA ILE A 14 5.46 9.73 5.47
C ILE A 14 4.59 10.15 6.66
N HIS A 15 5.16 10.98 7.52
CA HIS A 15 4.46 11.54 8.66
C HIS A 15 4.06 12.99 8.36
N PRO A 16 2.76 13.31 8.27
CA PRO A 16 2.31 14.69 8.07
C PRO A 16 2.63 15.55 9.30
N ALA A 17 2.61 16.87 9.11
CA ALA A 17 2.59 17.78 10.25
C ALA A 17 1.14 17.95 10.70
N LEU A 18 0.88 17.68 11.98
CA LEU A 18 -0.44 17.88 12.59
C LEU A 18 -0.49 19.29 13.19
N HIS A 19 -1.54 20.03 12.86
CA HIS A 19 -1.80 21.38 13.35
C HIS A 19 -3.08 21.38 14.19
N PRO A 20 -2.99 21.06 15.49
CA PRO A 20 -4.15 21.05 16.38
C PRO A 20 -4.55 22.46 16.83
N ASP A 21 -5.84 22.69 16.95
CA ASP A 21 -6.45 23.83 17.64
C ASP A 21 -7.79 23.44 18.29
N ASP A 22 -8.50 24.39 18.88
CA ASP A 22 -9.76 24.13 19.60
C ASP A 22 -10.87 23.49 18.74
N ARG A 23 -10.75 23.51 17.41
CA ARG A 23 -11.71 22.92 16.46
C ARG A 23 -11.37 21.47 16.11
N GLY A 24 -10.15 21.01 16.37
CA GLY A 24 -9.65 19.70 15.97
C GLY A 24 -8.22 19.76 15.43
N VAL A 25 -7.93 18.98 14.39
CA VAL A 25 -6.60 18.91 13.76
C VAL A 25 -6.70 19.17 12.26
N PHE A 26 -5.80 20.00 11.75
CA PHE A 26 -5.58 20.19 10.31
C PHE A 26 -4.23 19.60 9.91
N LEU A 27 -4.16 19.05 8.69
CA LEU A 27 -2.92 18.59 8.09
C LEU A 27 -2.98 18.65 6.57
N GLU A 28 -1.81 18.83 5.95
CA GLU A 28 -1.60 18.56 4.54
C GLU A 28 -1.21 17.08 4.39
N SER A 29 -2.16 16.22 4.01
CA SER A 29 -1.88 14.78 3.84
C SER A 29 -0.97 14.50 2.64
N PHE A 30 -1.18 15.22 1.54
CA PHE A 30 -0.40 15.10 0.31
C PHE A 30 -0.15 16.47 -0.32
N THR A 31 1.10 16.74 -0.70
CA THR A 31 1.42 17.76 -1.70
C THR A 31 2.52 17.22 -2.62
N GLN A 32 2.33 17.37 -3.93
CA GLN A 32 3.31 16.93 -4.94
C GLN A 32 4.72 17.48 -4.67
N ARG A 33 4.80 18.77 -4.32
CA ARG A 33 6.07 19.44 -4.00
C ARG A 33 6.78 18.76 -2.82
N LYS A 34 6.07 18.45 -1.73
CA LYS A 34 6.69 17.79 -0.56
C LYS A 34 7.09 16.36 -0.86
N LEU A 35 6.30 15.64 -1.67
CA LEU A 35 6.67 14.30 -2.12
C LEU A 35 8.01 14.34 -2.86
N LEU A 36 8.15 15.25 -3.83
CA LEU A 36 9.38 15.41 -4.61
C LEU A 36 10.56 15.80 -3.72
N GLU A 37 10.39 16.79 -2.84
CA GLU A 37 11.43 17.25 -1.90
C GLU A 37 11.93 16.11 -0.98
N LEU A 38 11.03 15.24 -0.52
CA LEU A 38 11.34 14.21 0.48
C LEU A 38 11.81 12.88 -0.12
N THR A 39 11.37 12.54 -1.33
CA THR A 39 11.57 11.21 -1.94
C THR A 39 12.32 11.26 -3.27
N GLY A 40 12.48 12.44 -3.85
CA GLY A 40 12.99 12.60 -5.21
C GLY A 40 12.00 12.10 -6.29
N ARG A 41 10.73 11.86 -5.93
CA ARG A 41 9.72 11.30 -6.85
C ARG A 41 8.56 12.25 -7.08
N GLU A 42 8.07 12.19 -8.31
CA GLU A 42 6.82 12.81 -8.69
C GLU A 42 5.72 11.75 -8.79
N MET A 43 4.50 12.12 -8.40
CA MET A 43 3.33 11.26 -8.57
C MET A 43 2.17 12.09 -9.12
N PRO A 44 1.91 12.07 -10.45
CA PRO A 44 0.69 12.67 -10.97
C PRO A 44 -0.51 12.04 -10.25
N VAL A 45 -1.54 12.80 -9.92
CA VAL A 45 -2.74 12.23 -9.29
C VAL A 45 -3.78 12.02 -10.38
N ALA A 46 -4.02 10.77 -10.76
CA ALA A 46 -4.98 10.41 -11.79
C ALA A 46 -6.31 9.94 -11.20
N GLN A 47 -6.29 9.35 -10.01
CA GLN A 47 -7.47 8.81 -9.35
C GLN A 47 -7.30 8.84 -7.83
N GLN A 48 -8.43 8.88 -7.12
CA GLN A 48 -8.52 8.73 -5.67
C GLN A 48 -9.55 7.66 -5.36
N ASN A 49 -9.20 6.79 -4.43
CA ASN A 49 -10.05 5.71 -3.95
C ASN A 49 -10.24 5.81 -2.45
N ILE A 50 -11.40 5.35 -1.99
CA ILE A 50 -11.73 5.20 -0.59
C ILE A 50 -12.29 3.80 -0.39
N SER A 51 -11.84 3.11 0.65
CA SER A 51 -12.44 1.85 1.08
C SER A 51 -12.75 1.88 2.56
N VAL A 52 -13.95 1.42 2.93
CA VAL A 52 -14.35 1.16 4.31
C VAL A 52 -14.33 -0.34 4.53
N SER A 53 -13.69 -0.79 5.59
CA SER A 53 -13.42 -2.21 5.85
C SER A 53 -13.74 -2.58 7.28
N LYS A 54 -14.34 -3.76 7.48
CA LYS A 54 -14.56 -4.34 8.81
C LYS A 54 -13.25 -4.88 9.37
N GLN A 55 -13.13 -4.97 10.70
CA GLN A 55 -12.01 -5.65 11.35
C GLN A 55 -11.70 -7.00 10.68
N GLY A 56 -10.41 -7.29 10.48
CA GLY A 56 -9.96 -8.53 9.88
C GLY A 56 -9.95 -8.56 8.36
N THR A 57 -10.56 -7.58 7.69
CA THR A 57 -10.52 -7.45 6.24
C THR A 57 -9.09 -7.27 5.76
N ILE A 58 -8.62 -8.17 4.89
CA ILE A 58 -7.35 -8.06 4.17
C ILE A 58 -7.65 -7.74 2.70
N ARG A 59 -6.99 -6.72 2.15
CA ARG A 59 -7.01 -6.40 0.71
C ARG A 59 -5.58 -6.43 0.19
N GLY A 60 -5.34 -7.14 -0.90
CA GLY A 60 -4.01 -7.28 -1.50
C GLY A 60 -3.69 -8.74 -1.87
N ILE A 61 -2.45 -9.06 -2.25
CA ILE A 61 -1.36 -8.12 -2.56
C ILE A 61 -1.57 -7.61 -3.98
N HIS A 62 -1.89 -6.33 -4.15
CA HIS A 62 -2.27 -5.75 -5.43
C HIS A 62 -1.16 -4.92 -6.04
N TYR A 63 -0.99 -5.05 -7.35
CA TYR A 63 -0.03 -4.28 -8.14
C TYR A 63 -0.53 -4.09 -9.58
N ALA A 64 0.08 -3.14 -10.29
CA ALA A 64 -0.16 -2.92 -11.72
C ALA A 64 1.12 -3.21 -12.53
N ILE A 65 0.97 -3.82 -13.70
CA ILE A 65 2.11 -4.12 -14.58
C ILE A 65 2.77 -2.84 -15.11
N THR A 66 4.10 -2.85 -15.15
CA THR A 66 4.96 -1.75 -15.59
C THR A 66 5.48 -1.96 -17.01
N PRO A 67 5.56 -0.91 -17.87
CA PRO A 67 5.03 0.45 -17.72
C PRO A 67 3.54 0.55 -18.12
N PRO A 68 2.74 1.49 -17.58
CA PRO A 68 3.19 2.59 -16.69
C PRO A 68 3.24 2.19 -15.21
N GLY A 69 2.59 1.09 -14.80
CA GLY A 69 2.38 0.79 -13.38
C GLY A 69 1.37 1.73 -12.74
N GLN A 70 1.31 1.70 -11.40
CA GLN A 70 0.44 2.55 -10.60
C GLN A 70 1.11 2.77 -9.24
N ALA A 71 1.72 3.95 -9.05
CA ALA A 71 2.17 4.38 -7.73
C ALA A 71 0.95 4.71 -6.85
N LYS A 72 1.12 4.55 -5.54
CA LYS A 72 0.05 4.73 -4.55
C LYS A 72 0.56 5.62 -3.41
N PHE A 73 -0.26 6.58 -3.01
CA PHE A 73 -0.08 7.33 -1.77
C PHE A 73 -1.28 7.04 -0.85
N VAL A 74 -1.04 6.30 0.22
CA VAL A 74 -2.07 5.63 1.04
C VAL A 74 -2.06 6.21 2.45
N THR A 75 -3.23 6.41 3.04
CA THR A 75 -3.40 6.80 4.45
C THR A 75 -4.68 6.22 5.04
N CYS A 76 -4.71 6.11 6.37
CA CYS A 76 -5.88 5.69 7.14
C CYS A 76 -6.53 6.92 7.79
N VAL A 77 -7.80 7.18 7.48
CA VAL A 77 -8.55 8.36 7.97
C VAL A 77 -9.58 8.02 9.05
N ALA A 78 -9.88 6.73 9.26
CA ALA A 78 -10.66 6.24 10.39
C ALA A 78 -10.15 4.86 10.80
N GLY A 79 -10.02 4.61 12.10
CA GLY A 79 -9.53 3.33 12.62
C GLY A 79 -8.00 3.16 12.53
N ARG A 80 -7.56 1.90 12.53
CA ARG A 80 -6.14 1.49 12.38
C ARG A 80 -6.01 0.35 11.37
N ALA A 81 -4.98 0.42 10.53
CA ALA A 81 -4.65 -0.61 9.55
C ALA A 81 -3.20 -1.07 9.73
N LEU A 82 -2.94 -2.34 9.46
CA LEU A 82 -1.59 -2.83 9.17
C LEU A 82 -1.39 -2.73 7.66
N ASP A 83 -0.65 -1.72 7.20
CA ASP A 83 -0.36 -1.46 5.79
C ASP A 83 0.97 -2.11 5.40
N VAL A 84 1.02 -2.76 4.24
CA VAL A 84 2.11 -3.62 3.80
C VAL A 84 2.57 -3.26 2.40
N VAL A 85 3.87 -3.03 2.26
CA VAL A 85 4.57 -2.94 0.98
C VAL A 85 5.35 -4.22 0.74
N VAL A 86 5.29 -4.74 -0.49
CA VAL A 86 5.99 -5.94 -0.93
C VAL A 86 6.82 -5.63 -2.16
N ASP A 87 8.08 -6.06 -2.16
CA ASP A 87 8.92 -5.97 -3.36
C ASP A 87 8.70 -7.18 -4.26
N ILE A 88 7.96 -6.97 -5.34
CA ILE A 88 7.62 -8.02 -6.31
C ILE A 88 8.41 -7.88 -7.62
N ARG A 89 9.43 -7.01 -7.64
CA ARG A 89 10.17 -6.66 -8.85
C ARG A 89 11.27 -7.67 -9.13
N LEU A 90 11.19 -8.33 -10.28
CA LEU A 90 12.24 -9.25 -10.73
C LEU A 90 13.57 -8.52 -10.87
N GLY A 91 14.64 -9.13 -10.34
CA GLY A 91 15.97 -8.55 -10.29
C GLY A 91 16.24 -7.60 -9.13
N SER A 92 15.23 -7.25 -8.32
CA SER A 92 15.45 -6.46 -7.09
C SER A 92 16.25 -7.26 -6.06
N GLN A 93 17.15 -6.58 -5.34
CA GLN A 93 17.89 -7.16 -4.20
C GLN A 93 16.98 -7.53 -3.03
N THR A 94 15.80 -6.91 -2.95
CA THR A 94 14.79 -7.15 -1.90
C THR A 94 13.60 -7.96 -2.42
N PHE A 95 13.69 -8.60 -3.59
CA PHE A 95 12.60 -9.40 -4.16
C PHE A 95 12.01 -10.42 -3.18
N GLY A 96 10.69 -10.44 -3.07
CA GLY A 96 9.93 -11.29 -2.16
C GLY A 96 9.89 -10.79 -0.71
N GLN A 97 10.63 -9.73 -0.35
CA GLN A 97 10.57 -9.15 0.99
C GLN A 97 9.37 -8.21 1.13
N TYR A 98 8.84 -8.11 2.35
CA TYR A 98 7.81 -7.13 2.71
C TYR A 98 8.25 -6.26 3.90
N ARG A 99 7.55 -5.14 4.07
CA ARG A 99 7.57 -4.32 5.30
C ARG A 99 6.13 -3.95 5.65
N ALA A 100 5.83 -4.02 6.94
CA ALA A 100 4.50 -3.75 7.46
C ALA A 100 4.55 -2.59 8.47
N PHE A 101 3.56 -1.72 8.41
CA PHE A 101 3.48 -0.51 9.21
C PHE A 101 2.06 -0.36 9.73
N GLU A 102 1.92 -0.13 11.03
CA GLU A 102 0.62 0.26 11.54
C GLU A 102 0.40 1.74 11.28
N ILE A 103 -0.73 2.07 10.63
CA ILE A 103 -1.15 3.44 10.36
C ILE A 103 -2.57 3.67 10.86
N GLY A 104 -2.91 4.89 11.25
CA GLY A 104 -4.24 5.17 11.77
C GLY A 104 -4.65 6.63 11.72
N ALA A 105 -5.91 6.85 12.08
CA ALA A 105 -6.50 8.20 12.10
C ALA A 105 -5.92 9.11 13.19
N ALA A 106 -5.15 8.58 14.14
CA ALA A 106 -4.57 9.37 15.23
C ALA A 106 -3.32 10.14 14.79
N ASP A 107 -2.48 9.53 13.95
CA ASP A 107 -1.22 10.11 13.48
C ASP A 107 -1.25 10.45 11.98
N HIS A 108 -2.26 9.95 11.26
CA HIS A 108 -2.45 10.10 9.82
C HIS A 108 -1.20 9.71 9.03
N THR A 109 -0.44 8.73 9.54
CA THR A 109 0.74 8.23 8.84
C THR A 109 0.35 7.72 7.46
N CYS A 110 1.15 8.09 6.46
CA CYS A 110 0.95 7.73 5.07
C CYS A 110 2.04 6.76 4.61
N LEU A 111 1.72 5.90 3.64
CA LEU A 111 2.71 5.16 2.88
C LEU A 111 2.71 5.66 1.44
N PHE A 112 3.89 5.91 0.90
CA PHE A 112 4.08 6.11 -0.53
C PHE A 112 4.80 4.89 -1.12
N LEU A 113 4.22 4.35 -2.18
CA LEU A 113 4.73 3.22 -2.94
C LEU A 113 4.87 3.65 -4.40
N ALA A 114 6.08 3.62 -4.94
CA ALA A 114 6.31 3.81 -6.35
C ALA A 114 5.78 2.62 -7.18
N GLU A 115 5.78 2.81 -8.50
CA GLU A 115 5.35 1.81 -9.48
C GLU A 115 6.12 0.48 -9.31
N GLY A 116 5.44 -0.63 -9.61
CA GLY A 116 6.04 -1.97 -9.61
C GLY A 116 6.10 -2.65 -8.24
N LEU A 117 5.64 -2.00 -7.17
CA LEU A 117 5.53 -2.62 -5.84
C LEU A 117 4.16 -3.27 -5.63
N GLY A 118 4.13 -4.30 -4.78
CA GLY A 118 2.91 -4.89 -4.25
C GLY A 118 2.43 -4.15 -3.01
N HIS A 119 1.12 -4.01 -2.88
CA HIS A 119 0.48 -3.34 -1.74
C HIS A 119 -0.61 -4.21 -1.13
N ALA A 120 -0.65 -4.31 0.19
CA ALA A 120 -1.74 -4.94 0.92
C ALA A 120 -2.02 -4.20 2.22
N PHE A 121 -3.20 -4.38 2.81
CA PHE A 121 -3.43 -3.97 4.19
C PHE A 121 -4.42 -4.89 4.90
N MET A 122 -4.39 -4.87 6.23
CA MET A 122 -5.39 -5.48 7.09
C MET A 122 -6.05 -4.44 8.00
N ALA A 123 -7.38 -4.44 8.07
CA ALA A 123 -8.13 -3.62 9.00
C ALA A 123 -8.02 -4.16 10.44
N LEU A 124 -7.53 -3.35 11.39
CA LEU A 124 -7.26 -3.77 12.77
C LEU A 124 -8.38 -3.39 13.76
N THR A 125 -9.19 -2.39 13.42
CA THR A 125 -10.33 -1.92 14.23
C THR A 125 -11.66 -2.28 13.59
N GLU A 126 -12.77 -2.16 14.35
CA GLU A 126 -14.13 -2.50 13.90
C GLU A 126 -14.47 -1.91 12.53
N GLU A 127 -14.09 -0.65 12.32
CA GLU A 127 -14.16 0.03 11.05
C GLU A 127 -12.79 0.66 10.74
N VAL A 128 -12.37 0.55 9.48
CA VAL A 128 -11.17 1.16 8.94
C VAL A 128 -11.48 1.82 7.61
N THR A 129 -11.19 3.12 7.50
CA THR A 129 -11.32 3.86 6.23
C THR A 129 -9.93 4.18 5.69
N MET A 130 -9.58 3.54 4.58
CA MET A 130 -8.37 3.83 3.82
C MET A 130 -8.69 4.80 2.70
N CYS A 131 -7.86 5.84 2.55
CA CYS A 131 -7.89 6.79 1.44
C CYS A 131 -6.57 6.68 0.68
N TYR A 132 -6.62 6.58 -0.64
CA TYR A 132 -5.40 6.52 -1.44
C TYR A 132 -5.52 7.20 -2.79
N LEU A 133 -4.44 7.91 -3.15
CA LEU A 133 -4.23 8.53 -4.45
C LEU A 133 -3.42 7.56 -5.33
N THR A 134 -3.69 7.53 -6.64
CA THR A 134 -2.97 6.69 -7.60
C THR A 134 -2.45 7.47 -8.80
N SER A 135 -1.30 7.03 -9.33
CA SER A 135 -0.67 7.69 -10.49
C SER A 135 -1.31 7.41 -11.83
N THR A 136 -2.09 6.35 -11.91
CA THR A 136 -2.89 5.96 -13.09
C THR A 136 -4.30 5.58 -12.66
N PRO A 137 -5.30 5.69 -13.56
CA PRO A 137 -6.64 5.18 -13.31
C PRO A 137 -6.64 3.65 -13.13
N PHE A 138 -7.70 3.12 -12.53
CA PHE A 138 -7.92 1.68 -12.42
C PHE A 138 -8.01 1.04 -13.82
N ASP A 139 -7.21 -0.01 -14.04
CA ASP A 139 -7.29 -0.84 -15.26
C ASP A 139 -7.31 -2.33 -14.89
N PRO A 140 -8.49 -2.99 -14.98
CA PRO A 140 -8.64 -4.39 -14.57
C PRO A 140 -7.82 -5.36 -15.42
N ASN A 141 -7.38 -4.96 -16.63
CA ASN A 141 -6.55 -5.80 -17.50
C ASN A 141 -5.06 -5.72 -17.16
N ARG A 142 -4.68 -4.79 -16.29
CA ARG A 142 -3.29 -4.50 -15.93
C ARG A 142 -3.03 -4.59 -14.44
N GLU A 143 -4.08 -4.71 -13.63
CA GLU A 143 -4.01 -4.90 -12.19
C GLU A 143 -4.17 -6.37 -11.80
N PHE A 144 -3.18 -6.88 -11.08
CA PHE A 144 -3.11 -8.27 -10.66
C PHE A 144 -2.99 -8.38 -9.14
N GLY A 145 -3.30 -9.58 -8.65
CA GLY A 145 -3.16 -9.96 -7.25
C GLY A 145 -2.12 -11.06 -7.07
N ILE A 146 -1.41 -11.02 -5.94
CA ILE A 146 -0.67 -12.14 -5.39
C ILE A 146 -1.34 -12.55 -4.08
N ASN A 147 -1.39 -13.85 -3.80
CA ASN A 147 -1.98 -14.38 -2.58
C ASN A 147 -1.35 -13.76 -1.33
N VAL A 148 -2.17 -13.26 -0.39
CA VAL A 148 -1.66 -12.66 0.86
C VAL A 148 -1.03 -13.68 1.81
N TYR A 149 -1.27 -14.97 1.58
CA TYR A 149 -0.65 -16.10 2.28
C TYR A 149 0.46 -16.76 1.47
N ASP A 150 0.98 -16.08 0.44
CA ASP A 150 2.06 -16.60 -0.39
C ASP A 150 3.23 -17.10 0.47
N SER A 151 3.64 -18.34 0.18
CA SER A 151 4.63 -19.07 0.98
C SER A 151 6.06 -18.55 0.83
N GLN A 152 6.33 -17.68 -0.16
CA GLN A 152 7.62 -17.04 -0.33
C GLN A 152 7.66 -15.70 0.40
N ILE A 153 6.61 -14.89 0.29
CA ILE A 153 6.53 -13.56 0.92
C ILE A 153 6.32 -13.68 2.43
N LYS A 154 5.45 -14.61 2.87
CA LYS A 154 5.18 -14.93 4.29
C LYS A 154 4.82 -13.72 5.15
N ILE A 155 3.86 -12.91 4.71
CA ILE A 155 3.37 -11.78 5.51
C ILE A 155 2.80 -12.28 6.83
N GLU A 156 3.33 -11.77 7.94
CA GLU A 156 2.84 -12.06 9.29
C GLU A 156 1.59 -11.24 9.63
N TRP A 157 0.43 -11.78 9.26
CA TRP A 157 -0.86 -11.20 9.64
C TRP A 157 -1.23 -11.51 11.11
N PRO A 158 -1.83 -10.56 11.86
CA PRO A 158 -2.34 -10.76 13.21
C PRO A 158 -3.34 -11.93 13.36
N ARG A 159 -2.83 -13.08 13.81
CA ARG A 159 -3.62 -14.34 13.91
C ARG A 159 -4.75 -14.35 14.95
N HIS A 160 -4.79 -13.36 15.84
CA HIS A 160 -5.85 -13.24 16.86
C HIS A 160 -7.10 -12.54 16.32
N ILE A 161 -7.04 -12.02 15.09
CA ILE A 161 -8.18 -11.42 14.39
C ILE A 161 -8.60 -12.39 13.28
N GLU A 162 -9.90 -12.62 13.12
CA GLU A 162 -10.41 -13.43 12.02
C GLU A 162 -10.16 -12.75 10.68
N HIS A 163 -9.45 -13.42 9.77
CA HIS A 163 -9.11 -12.84 8.47
C HIS A 163 -10.30 -12.93 7.50
N LEU A 164 -10.60 -11.82 6.82
CA LEU A 164 -11.67 -11.72 5.84
C LEU A 164 -11.08 -11.28 4.50
N LEU A 165 -11.26 -12.09 3.44
CA LEU A 165 -10.79 -11.78 2.10
C LEU A 165 -11.95 -11.72 1.11
N SER A 166 -11.76 -10.99 0.01
CA SER A 166 -12.62 -11.16 -1.16
C SER A 166 -12.36 -12.53 -1.83
N PRO A 167 -13.31 -13.09 -2.59
CA PRO A 167 -13.06 -14.29 -3.39
C PRO A 167 -11.86 -14.12 -4.34
N LYS A 168 -11.75 -12.95 -4.98
CA LYS A 168 -10.64 -12.61 -5.88
C LYS A 168 -9.28 -12.66 -5.17
N ASP A 169 -9.18 -12.16 -3.94
CA ASP A 169 -7.93 -12.14 -3.19
C ASP A 169 -7.60 -13.52 -2.59
N ALA A 170 -8.62 -14.28 -2.19
CA ALA A 170 -8.45 -15.66 -1.69
C ALA A 170 -7.95 -16.61 -2.79
N GLU A 171 -8.39 -16.40 -4.03
CA GLU A 171 -8.02 -17.17 -5.22
C GLU A 171 -6.81 -16.58 -5.97
N ALA A 172 -6.19 -15.51 -5.45
CA ALA A 172 -5.05 -14.91 -6.11
C ALA A 172 -3.87 -15.91 -6.22
N PRO A 173 -3.15 -15.90 -7.35
CA PRO A 173 -2.00 -16.80 -7.58
C PRO A 173 -0.82 -16.47 -6.65
N SER A 174 0.09 -17.42 -6.49
CA SER A 174 1.35 -17.23 -5.79
C SER A 174 2.29 -16.27 -6.53
N LEU A 175 3.30 -15.75 -5.83
CA LEU A 175 4.35 -14.92 -6.40
C LEU A 175 5.09 -15.68 -7.53
N GLN A 176 5.38 -16.96 -7.32
CA GLN A 176 6.04 -17.81 -8.31
C GLN A 176 5.18 -17.99 -9.57
N GLU A 177 3.89 -18.27 -9.44
CA GLU A 177 3.01 -18.40 -10.60
C GLU A 177 2.93 -17.10 -11.41
N MET A 178 2.93 -15.94 -10.75
CA MET A 178 2.96 -14.65 -11.44
C MET A 178 4.30 -14.40 -12.14
N SER A 179 5.42 -14.84 -11.54
CA SER A 179 6.73 -14.84 -12.17
C SER A 179 6.76 -15.70 -13.42
N ASP A 180 6.27 -16.94 -13.34
CA ASP A 180 6.27 -17.90 -14.44
C ASP A 180 5.40 -17.44 -15.62
N ARG A 181 4.33 -16.67 -15.33
CA ARG A 181 3.48 -16.03 -16.34
C ARG A 181 4.11 -14.79 -16.97
N GLY A 182 5.27 -14.33 -16.49
CA GLY A 182 5.90 -13.08 -16.94
C GLY A 182 5.09 -11.83 -16.59
N LEU A 183 4.29 -11.90 -15.52
CA LEU A 183 3.38 -10.83 -15.11
C LEU A 183 3.90 -10.02 -13.91
N LEU A 184 5.15 -10.23 -13.50
CA LEU A 184 5.79 -9.41 -12.46
C LEU A 184 6.53 -8.21 -13.07
N PRO A 185 6.53 -7.05 -12.39
CA PRO A 185 7.35 -5.90 -12.75
C PRO A 185 8.85 -6.24 -12.75
N LEU A 186 9.63 -5.50 -13.54
CA LEU A 186 11.09 -5.52 -13.48
C LEU A 186 11.59 -4.39 -12.57
N SER A 187 12.75 -4.59 -11.92
CA SER A 187 13.36 -3.57 -11.06
C SER A 187 14.03 -2.43 -11.82
#